data_AF-A0A7K3UNT3-F1
#
_entry.id   AF-A0A7K3UNT3-F1
#
_cell.length_a   1.000
_cell.length_b   1.000
_cell.length_c   1.000
_cell.angle_alpha   90.00
_cell.angle_beta   90.00
_cell.angle_gamma   90.00
#
_symmetry.space_group_name_H-M   'P 1'
#
loop_
_entity.id
_entity.type
_entity.pdbx_description
1 polymer ?
#
loop_
_entity_poly.entity_id
_entity_poly.type
_entity_poly.pdbx_seq_one_letter_code
_entity_poly.pdbx_strand_id
1 'polypeptide(L)'
;IDQTDDWIAKGASRISVVSSNPDALAGVDAQRVAAFQTANGKALVNLRKATQANKVSWTVVAAASEGWAAKVFPELATSEEQVDALWNEIFKTTRIYEENPVIAWDIHDKKLQEKAAELNEQQFTALH
;
A
#
# COMPACT_ATOMS: atom_id res chain seq x y z
N ILE A 1 -21.27 4.02 -2.00
CA ILE A 1 -21.54 2.63 -1.59
C ILE A 1 -22.01 1.86 -2.83
N ASP A 2 -23.07 2.33 -3.47
CA ASP A 2 -23.63 1.70 -4.68
C ASP A 2 -22.60 1.51 -5.81
N GLN A 3 -21.75 2.52 -6.05
CA GLN A 3 -20.71 2.43 -7.07
C GLN A 3 -19.63 1.38 -6.75
N THR A 4 -19.18 1.29 -5.50
CA THR A 4 -18.16 0.31 -5.12
C THR A 4 -18.70 -1.11 -5.15
N ASP A 5 -19.99 -1.28 -4.84
CA ASP A 5 -20.65 -2.58 -4.87
C ASP A 5 -20.90 -3.03 -6.32
N ASP A 6 -21.26 -2.12 -7.23
CA ASP A 6 -21.34 -2.40 -8.68
C ASP A 6 -19.99 -2.85 -9.26
N TRP A 7 -18.88 -2.19 -8.88
CA TRP A 7 -17.54 -2.61 -9.32
C TRP A 7 -17.19 -4.02 -8.86
N ILE A 8 -17.51 -4.36 -7.61
CA ILE A 8 -17.29 -5.72 -7.07
C ILE A 8 -18.13 -6.73 -7.85
N ALA A 9 -19.42 -6.43 -8.10
CA ALA A 9 -20.31 -7.31 -8.85
C ALA A 9 -19.82 -7.59 -10.28
N LYS A 10 -19.13 -6.61 -10.89
CA LYS A 10 -18.51 -6.73 -12.22
C LYS A 10 -17.11 -7.34 -12.21
N GLY A 11 -16.59 -7.71 -11.04
CA GLY A 11 -15.25 -8.30 -10.90
C GLY A 11 -14.11 -7.32 -11.20
N ALA A 12 -14.32 -6.02 -11.00
CA ALA A 12 -13.32 -5.01 -11.31
C ALA A 12 -12.07 -5.17 -10.43
N SER A 13 -10.91 -5.29 -11.07
CA SER A 13 -9.60 -5.22 -10.41
C SER A 13 -9.36 -3.82 -9.84
N ARG A 14 -8.59 -3.74 -8.75
CA ARG A 14 -8.35 -2.48 -8.05
C ARG A 14 -6.86 -2.21 -7.84
N ILE A 15 -6.39 -1.07 -8.36
CA ILE A 15 -5.06 -0.54 -8.08
C ILE A 15 -5.23 0.72 -7.23
N SER A 16 -4.63 0.74 -6.04
CA SER A 16 -4.58 1.94 -5.20
C SER A 16 -3.17 2.53 -5.26
N VAL A 17 -3.04 3.71 -5.87
CA VAL A 17 -1.78 4.46 -5.89
C VAL A 17 -1.77 5.43 -4.72
N VAL A 18 -0.84 5.23 -3.78
CA VAL A 18 -0.73 6.02 -2.55
C VAL A 18 0.42 7.02 -2.70
N SER A 19 0.09 8.29 -2.53
CA SER A 19 1.04 9.41 -2.62
C SER A 19 0.74 10.52 -1.62
N SER A 20 -0.05 10.24 -0.59
CA SER A 20 -0.50 11.26 0.37
C SER A 20 0.64 11.71 1.27
N ASN A 21 0.68 13.02 1.58
CA ASN A 21 1.57 13.55 2.62
C ASN A 21 1.19 12.92 3.98
N PRO A 22 2.14 12.32 4.73
CA PRO A 22 1.88 11.79 6.07
C PRO A 22 1.22 12.79 7.04
N ASP A 23 1.52 14.09 6.87
CA ASP A 23 1.01 15.18 7.69
C ASP A 23 -0.22 15.87 7.08
N ALA A 24 -0.89 15.28 6.09
CA ALA A 24 -2.02 15.91 5.40
C ALA A 24 -3.19 16.33 6.32
N LEU A 25 -3.29 15.74 7.51
CA LEU A 25 -4.31 16.06 8.52
C LEU A 25 -3.74 16.77 9.75
N ALA A 26 -2.48 17.21 9.71
CA ALA A 26 -1.88 17.95 10.83
C ALA A 26 -2.70 19.21 11.15
N GLY A 27 -3.03 19.40 12.43
CA GLY A 27 -3.86 20.52 12.90
C GLY A 27 -5.38 20.37 12.68
N VAL A 28 -5.84 19.29 12.04
CA VAL A 28 -7.28 18.99 11.97
C VAL A 28 -7.76 18.45 13.32
N ASP A 29 -8.94 18.88 13.75
CA ASP A 29 -9.58 18.37 14.96
C ASP A 29 -9.70 16.83 14.93
N ALA A 30 -9.21 16.19 15.98
CA ALA A 30 -9.13 14.73 16.07
C ALA A 30 -10.53 14.06 16.06
N GLN A 31 -11.56 14.71 16.62
CA GLN A 31 -12.92 14.18 16.59
C GLN A 31 -13.49 14.20 15.17
N ARG A 32 -13.18 15.23 14.38
CA ARG A 32 -13.56 15.28 12.96
C ARG A 32 -12.89 14.18 12.16
N VAL A 33 -11.59 13.94 12.37
CA VAL A 33 -10.85 12.84 11.72
C VAL A 33 -11.46 11.49 12.09
N ALA A 34 -11.70 11.26 13.38
CA ALA A 34 -12.30 10.01 13.88
C ALA A 34 -13.72 9.77 13.32
N ALA A 35 -14.55 10.81 13.26
CA ALA A 35 -15.89 10.75 12.70
C ALA A 35 -15.85 10.37 11.20
N PHE A 36 -14.97 11.02 10.42
CA PHE A 36 -14.79 10.70 9.01
C PHE A 36 -14.31 9.26 8.80
N GLN A 37 -13.27 8.83 9.52
CA GLN A 37 -12.73 7.46 9.40
C GLN A 37 -13.79 6.41 9.76
N THR A 38 -14.60 6.66 10.80
CA THR A 38 -15.69 5.77 11.19
C THR A 38 -16.77 5.68 10.11
N ALA A 39 -17.23 6.82 9.60
CA ALA A 39 -18.26 6.86 8.55
C ALA A 39 -17.77 6.19 7.26
N ASN A 40 -16.57 6.54 6.80
CA ASN A 40 -15.97 5.98 5.59
C ASN A 40 -15.71 4.48 5.72
N GLY A 41 -15.24 4.04 6.90
CA GLY A 41 -15.09 2.63 7.20
C GLY A 41 -16.41 1.86 7.05
N LYS A 42 -17.49 2.34 7.68
CA LYS A 42 -18.81 1.70 7.54
C LYS A 42 -19.28 1.64 6.09
N ALA A 43 -19.11 2.74 5.35
CA ALA A 43 -19.52 2.83 3.95
C ALA A 43 -18.78 1.85 3.04
N LEU A 44 -17.50 1.57 3.30
CA LEU A 44 -16.64 0.73 2.45
C LEU A 44 -16.45 -0.70 2.96
N VAL A 45 -17.30 -1.17 3.88
CA VAL A 45 -17.14 -2.50 4.49
C VAL A 45 -17.22 -3.64 3.48
N ASN A 46 -18.10 -3.54 2.47
CA ASN A 46 -18.28 -4.57 1.44
C ASN A 46 -17.03 -4.67 0.55
N LEU A 47 -16.49 -3.54 0.10
CA LEU A 47 -15.24 -3.47 -0.65
C LEU A 47 -14.08 -4.09 0.14
N ARG A 48 -13.95 -3.76 1.42
CA ARG A 48 -12.90 -4.33 2.28
C ARG A 48 -13.04 -5.84 2.42
N LYS A 49 -14.26 -6.36 2.61
CA LYS A 49 -14.52 -7.81 2.63
C LYS A 49 -14.15 -8.50 1.32
N ALA A 50 -14.50 -7.90 0.18
CA ALA A 50 -14.17 -8.45 -1.14
C ALA A 50 -12.65 -8.49 -1.38
N THR A 51 -11.95 -7.41 -1.05
CA THR A 51 -10.48 -7.32 -1.13
C THR A 51 -9.79 -8.33 -0.20
N GLN A 52 -10.16 -8.40 1.08
CA GLN A 52 -9.53 -9.31 2.06
C GLN A 52 -9.75 -10.79 1.74
N ALA A 53 -10.85 -11.13 1.08
CA ALA A 53 -11.14 -12.48 0.62
C ALA A 53 -10.62 -12.77 -0.80
N ASN A 54 -9.81 -11.89 -1.38
CA ASN A 54 -9.27 -11.99 -2.75
C ASN A 54 -10.34 -12.27 -3.82
N LYS A 55 -11.55 -11.71 -3.67
CA LYS A 55 -12.65 -11.88 -4.64
C LYS A 55 -12.43 -11.12 -5.95
N VAL A 56 -11.53 -10.15 -5.94
CA VAL A 56 -11.05 -9.39 -7.10
C VAL A 56 -9.55 -9.24 -6.99
N SER A 57 -8.83 -9.11 -8.09
CA SER A 57 -7.40 -8.78 -8.05
C SER A 57 -7.20 -7.37 -7.51
N TRP A 58 -6.25 -7.20 -6.61
CA TRP A 58 -5.97 -5.91 -6.02
C TRP A 58 -4.48 -5.71 -5.74
N THR A 59 -4.03 -4.46 -5.79
CA THR A 59 -2.68 -4.10 -5.36
C THR A 59 -2.65 -2.67 -4.82
N VAL A 60 -1.69 -2.41 -3.95
CA VAL A 60 -1.37 -1.08 -3.42
C VAL A 60 0.06 -0.76 -3.84
N VAL A 61 0.22 0.37 -4.52
CA VAL A 61 1.52 0.86 -5.00
C VAL A 61 1.72 2.29 -4.55
N ALA A 62 2.97 2.74 -4.53
CA ALA A 62 3.34 4.08 -4.12
C ALA A 62 3.66 4.97 -5.33
N ALA A 63 3.42 6.27 -5.20
CA ALA A 63 3.97 7.29 -6.08
C ALA A 63 4.52 8.44 -5.24
N ALA A 64 5.71 8.94 -5.60
CA ALA A 64 6.34 10.02 -4.85
C ALA A 64 5.54 11.32 -5.04
N SER A 65 5.28 12.01 -3.93
CA SER A 65 4.73 13.37 -3.91
C SER A 65 5.63 14.27 -3.11
N GLU A 66 5.65 15.57 -3.43
CA GLU A 66 6.52 16.57 -2.77
C GLU A 66 6.37 16.54 -1.24
N GLY A 67 5.14 16.59 -0.73
CA GLY A 67 4.89 16.60 0.71
C GLY A 67 5.33 15.32 1.42
N TRP A 68 5.24 14.16 0.76
CA TRP A 68 5.72 12.90 1.33
C TRP A 68 7.26 12.83 1.24
N ALA A 69 7.82 13.17 0.09
CA ALA A 69 9.26 13.19 -0.15
C ALA A 69 10.00 14.11 0.82
N ALA A 70 9.50 15.33 1.05
CA ALA A 70 10.07 16.28 2.00
C ALA A 70 10.05 15.77 3.45
N LYS A 71 9.15 14.84 3.79
CA LYS A 71 9.09 14.21 5.12
C LYS A 71 10.08 13.06 5.26
N VAL A 72 10.35 12.33 4.18
CA VAL A 72 11.29 11.20 4.17
C VAL A 72 12.73 11.68 4.04
N PHE A 73 12.99 12.71 3.23
CA PHE A 73 14.32 13.23 2.93
C PHE A 73 14.48 14.73 3.28
N PRO A 74 14.23 15.14 4.53
CA PRO A 74 14.27 16.56 4.93
C PRO A 74 15.65 17.21 4.78
N GLU A 75 16.72 16.43 4.66
CA GLU A 75 18.10 16.88 4.52
C GLU A 75 18.50 17.31 3.11
N LEU A 76 17.75 16.93 2.08
CA LEU A 76 18.02 17.30 0.69
C LEU A 76 17.59 18.74 0.41
N ALA A 77 18.35 19.44 -0.45
CA ALA A 77 18.28 20.89 -0.57
C ALA A 77 17.06 21.38 -1.37
N THR A 78 16.59 20.58 -2.33
CA THR A 78 15.49 20.94 -3.21
C THR A 78 14.34 19.93 -3.15
N SER A 79 13.12 20.39 -3.44
CA SER A 79 11.95 19.51 -3.55
C SER A 79 12.11 18.48 -4.67
N GLU A 80 12.82 18.82 -5.74
CA GLU A 80 13.10 17.90 -6.86
C GLU A 80 14.00 16.75 -6.39
N GLU A 81 15.13 17.05 -5.73
CA GLU A 81 16.02 16.03 -5.15
C GLU A 81 15.29 15.11 -4.17
N GLN A 82 14.39 15.67 -3.35
CA GLN A 82 13.57 14.88 -2.40
C GLN A 82 12.64 13.92 -3.13
N VAL A 83 11.91 14.40 -4.14
CA VAL A 83 10.98 13.59 -4.93
C VAL A 83 11.72 12.51 -5.70
N ASP A 84 12.86 12.84 -6.30
CA ASP A 84 13.70 11.89 -7.01
C ASP A 84 14.26 10.81 -6.08
N ALA A 85 14.70 11.19 -4.87
CA ALA A 85 15.14 10.22 -3.87
C ALA A 85 14.02 9.25 -3.48
N LEU A 86 12.79 9.74 -3.31
CA LEU A 86 11.64 8.89 -3.01
C LEU A 86 11.26 7.98 -4.20
N TRP A 87 11.29 8.49 -5.42
CA TRP A 87 11.09 7.66 -6.61
C TRP A 87 12.15 6.58 -6.73
N ASN A 88 13.43 6.92 -6.49
CA ASN A 88 14.52 5.97 -6.50
C ASN A 88 14.29 4.81 -5.51
N GLU A 89 13.86 5.10 -4.28
CA GLU A 89 13.55 4.05 -3.31
C GLU A 89 12.29 3.24 -3.70
N ILE A 90 11.24 3.87 -4.23
CA ILE A 90 10.07 3.16 -4.77
C ILE A 90 10.52 2.20 -5.88
N PHE A 91 11.28 2.67 -6.86
CA PHE A 91 11.75 1.90 -8.00
C PHE A 91 12.68 0.76 -7.60
N LYS A 92 13.63 1.03 -6.71
CA LYS A 92 14.52 0.02 -6.15
C LYS A 92 13.77 -1.08 -5.40
N THR A 93 12.84 -0.71 -4.51
CA THR A 93 12.09 -1.68 -3.71
C THR A 93 11.05 -2.47 -4.52
N THR A 94 10.55 -1.87 -5.60
CA THR A 94 9.67 -2.54 -6.58
C THR A 94 10.41 -3.27 -7.68
N ARG A 95 11.75 -3.35 -7.59
CA ARG A 95 12.64 -4.11 -8.49
C ARG A 95 12.62 -3.66 -9.94
N ILE A 96 12.17 -2.43 -10.22
CA ILE A 96 12.04 -1.96 -11.60
C ILE A 96 13.39 -1.79 -12.31
N TYR A 97 14.48 -1.63 -11.53
CA TYR A 97 15.84 -1.49 -12.04
C TYR A 97 16.54 -2.82 -12.34
N GLU A 98 15.93 -3.96 -11.98
CA GLU A 98 16.45 -5.27 -12.35
C GLU A 98 16.33 -5.48 -13.87
N GLU A 99 17.25 -6.23 -14.47
CA GLU A 99 17.22 -6.53 -15.93
C GLU A 99 15.89 -7.19 -16.34
N ASN A 100 15.37 -8.07 -15.47
CA ASN A 100 14.05 -8.65 -15.62
C ASN A 100 13.28 -8.57 -14.29
N PRO A 101 12.49 -7.49 -14.08
CA PRO A 101 11.74 -7.28 -12.84
C PRO A 101 10.78 -8.43 -12.52
N VAL A 102 10.20 -9.08 -13.54
CA VAL A 102 9.28 -10.22 -13.35
C VAL A 102 10.02 -11.39 -12.71
N ILE A 103 11.19 -11.77 -13.24
CA ILE A 103 12.01 -12.84 -12.67
C ILE A 103 12.48 -12.47 -11.26
N ALA A 104 12.88 -11.21 -11.03
CA ALA A 104 13.29 -10.74 -9.72
C ALA A 104 12.16 -10.84 -8.67
N TRP A 105 10.92 -10.56 -9.08
CA TRP A 105 9.73 -10.79 -8.26
C TRP A 105 9.46 -12.26 -8.01
N ASP A 106 9.56 -13.13 -9.03
CA ASP A 106 9.36 -14.58 -8.87
C ASP A 106 10.36 -15.20 -7.88
N ILE A 107 11.62 -14.77 -7.94
CA ILE A 107 12.67 -15.21 -7.00
C ILE A 107 12.36 -14.71 -5.58
N HIS A 108 11.94 -13.45 -5.46
CA HIS A 108 11.60 -12.88 -4.16
C HIS A 108 10.39 -13.58 -3.52
N ASP A 109 9.33 -13.82 -4.29
CA ASP A 109 8.13 -14.49 -3.80
C ASP A 109 8.48 -15.91 -3.33
N LYS A 110 9.25 -16.68 -4.11
CA LYS A 110 9.72 -18.02 -3.69
C LYS A 110 10.43 -18.00 -2.34
N LYS A 111 11.34 -17.05 -2.12
CA LYS A 111 12.04 -16.91 -0.83
C LYS A 111 11.09 -16.63 0.33
N LEU A 112 10.04 -15.82 0.11
CA LEU A 112 9.03 -15.54 1.15
C LEU A 112 8.12 -16.74 1.38
N GLN A 113 7.72 -17.45 0.31
CA GLN A 113 6.93 -18.67 0.39
C GLN A 113 7.64 -19.78 1.16
N GLU A 114 8.96 -19.93 0.99
CA GLU A 114 9.76 -20.87 1.77
C GLU A 114 9.67 -20.58 3.28
N LYS A 115 9.81 -19.32 3.68
CA LYS A 115 9.70 -18.90 5.09
C LYS A 115 8.28 -19.06 5.62
N ALA A 116 7.28 -18.73 4.81
CA ALA A 116 5.87 -18.93 5.15
C ALA A 116 5.56 -20.42 5.35
N ALA A 117 6.08 -21.31 4.51
CA ALA A 117 5.93 -22.75 4.63
C ALA A 117 6.55 -23.26 5.93
N GLU A 118 7.77 -22.81 6.25
CA GLU A 118 8.46 -23.11 7.51
C GLU A 118 7.60 -22.75 8.73
N LEU A 119 7.05 -21.53 8.76
CA LEU A 119 6.19 -21.06 9.85
C LEU A 119 4.85 -21.82 9.92
N ASN A 120 4.27 -22.14 8.75
CA ASN A 120 3.03 -22.90 8.68
C ASN A 120 3.21 -24.35 9.17
N GLU A 121 4.36 -24.97 8.94
CA GLU A 121 4.65 -26.32 9.43
C GLU A 121 4.72 -26.36 10.97
N GLN A 122 5.27 -25.32 11.60
CA GLN A 122 5.41 -25.28 13.06
C GLN A 122 4.07 -25.18 13.80
N GLN A 123 3.03 -24.62 13.16
CA GLN A 123 1.71 -24.41 13.78
C GLN A 123 1.80 -23.82 15.21
N PHE A 124 2.61 -22.77 15.39
CA PHE A 124 2.81 -22.13 16.70
C PHE A 124 1.48 -21.73 17.33
N THR A 125 1.32 -22.00 18.62
CA THR A 125 0.14 -21.59 19.39
C THR A 125 0.17 -20.11 19.78
N ALA A 126 1.37 -19.54 19.90
CA ALA A 126 1.60 -18.13 20.20
C ALA A 126 3.00 -17.69 19.74
N LEU A 127 3.18 -16.38 19.59
CA LEU A 127 4.48 -15.71 19.51
C LEU A 127 4.63 -14.86 20.79
N HIS A 128 5.79 -14.92 21.44
CA HIS A 128 6.10 -14.16 22.67
C HIS A 128 6.90 -12.90 22.37
#